data_AF-A0A858ZVY4-F1
#
_entry.id   AF-A0A858ZVY4-F1
#
_cell.length_a   1.000
_cell.length_b   1.000
_cell.length_c   1.000
_cell.angle_alpha   90.00
_cell.angle_beta   90.00
_cell.angle_gamma   90.00
#
_symmetry.space_group_name_H-M   'P 1'
#
loop_
_entity.id
_entity.type
_entity.pdbx_description
1 polymer ?
#
loop_
_entity_poly.entity_id
_entity_poly.type
_entity_poly.pdbx_seq_one_letter_code
_entity_poly.pdbx_strand_id
1 'polypeptide(L)'
;MNRQHLSDAEQALFTSLRDLQDHAASIWQDREKEGLIALVRALDSVATASYWDQSSSSDRAASQRRLNRAMLRMGTPYALRPLLSAVRDQGDGVPLAPTHQKVAEFSYAYLLSCGQLVFLSRLAALERYGLARTERIGSDHIRIEAAGSAPEQALLSSLRRRSNGQDASARLSAEQWKEIHARMRGYVDVHDNWFIRYENDWEIVMAYREKARSLGQGFLEAEALPDDVRIGDRCFGEWKDACEQALGRVLAHMDFAAMLKEKRPSIALHDVLTIFARREDVEAVWEEAGLERDRVPPTMRALTLAIDGLDDWERAYETPTSFYVDLGKNFVLLPCFGALTNPYFALFRHLRSTYRKDWDSGVDRREAVFRADLARAFPAPRFMVPLRGYRLYRLDGSMLTDVDAVIVDMETGSVVLAQLKWHDVFGFSLAERESRRRNIGKANEWVERIWSWVDGRTSAEILRELRIEAPGSDRPPLLYVIARYAARFAGDRGQDQRASWLGWQEILHAMDSDAMDIDPLSQIPTAIHNLQAQFESPATTEMEFQFRGLRVTLQIRVSHDQD
;
A
#
# COMPACT_ATOMS: atom_id res chain seq x y z
N MET A 1 10.80 23.23 -7.13
CA MET A 1 10.07 22.50 -8.19
C MET A 1 9.83 23.47 -9.33
N ASN A 2 10.21 23.12 -10.57
CA ASN A 2 9.60 23.75 -11.75
C ASN A 2 8.11 23.41 -11.68
N ARG A 3 7.27 24.40 -11.39
CA ARG A 3 5.80 24.27 -11.50
C ARG A 3 5.49 24.06 -12.98
N GLN A 4 5.56 22.83 -13.47
CA GLN A 4 4.80 22.45 -14.66
C GLN A 4 3.34 22.85 -14.38
N HIS A 5 2.76 23.64 -15.27
CA HIS A 5 1.48 24.32 -15.07
C HIS A 5 0.42 23.35 -14.54
N LEU A 6 -0.02 23.57 -13.29
CA LEU A 6 -1.23 22.94 -12.74
C LEU A 6 -2.40 23.33 -13.65
N SER A 7 -3.31 22.39 -13.94
CA SER A 7 -4.53 22.75 -14.66
C SER A 7 -5.35 23.76 -13.87
N ASP A 8 -6.22 24.52 -14.55
CA ASP A 8 -7.11 25.48 -13.88
C ASP A 8 -7.96 24.78 -12.80
N ALA A 9 -8.33 23.51 -13.04
CA ALA A 9 -9.07 22.70 -12.09
C ALA A 9 -8.24 22.38 -10.84
N GLU A 10 -6.99 21.93 -11.01
CA GLU A 10 -6.09 21.70 -9.87
C GLU A 10 -5.85 22.99 -9.07
N GLN A 11 -5.64 24.12 -9.74
CA GLN A 11 -5.43 25.41 -9.05
C GLN A 11 -6.63 25.83 -8.20
N ALA A 12 -7.84 25.67 -8.72
CA ALA A 12 -9.06 25.98 -7.98
C ALA A 12 -9.23 25.07 -6.75
N LEU A 13 -9.01 23.76 -6.91
CA LEU A 13 -9.09 22.79 -5.81
C LEU A 13 -8.04 23.05 -4.72
N PHE A 14 -6.80 23.32 -5.11
CA PHE A 14 -5.73 23.69 -4.15
C PHE A 14 -6.01 25.01 -3.44
N THR A 15 -6.64 25.98 -4.12
CA THR A 15 -7.05 27.23 -3.50
C THR A 15 -8.11 26.96 -2.42
N SER A 16 -9.15 26.18 -2.73
CA SER A 16 -10.16 25.78 -1.74
C SER A 16 -9.57 25.00 -0.56
N LEU A 17 -8.57 24.14 -0.81
CA LEU A 17 -7.89 23.39 0.24
C LEU A 17 -7.09 24.30 1.18
N ARG A 18 -6.36 25.28 0.63
CA ARG A 18 -5.63 26.26 1.43
C ARG A 18 -6.57 27.12 2.27
N ASP A 19 -7.66 27.62 1.68
CA ASP A 19 -8.63 28.44 2.41
C ASP A 19 -9.25 27.66 3.58
N LEU A 20 -9.46 26.35 3.42
CA LEU A 20 -9.92 25.45 4.47
C LEU A 20 -8.86 25.27 5.58
N GLN A 21 -7.60 25.09 5.21
CA GLN A 21 -6.48 24.99 6.16
C GLN A 21 -6.30 26.28 6.96
N ASP A 22 -6.36 27.44 6.31
CA ASP A 22 -6.23 28.76 6.95
C ASP A 22 -7.38 28.99 7.95
N HIS A 23 -8.60 28.60 7.58
CA HIS A 23 -9.74 28.66 8.49
C HIS A 23 -9.54 27.75 9.71
N ALA A 24 -9.12 26.50 9.51
CA ALA A 24 -8.86 25.58 10.62
C ALA A 24 -7.73 26.09 11.54
N ALA A 25 -6.65 26.62 10.96
CA ALA A 25 -5.56 27.23 11.74
C ALA A 25 -6.07 28.38 12.62
N SER A 26 -6.98 29.22 12.10
CA SER A 26 -7.57 30.33 12.87
C SER A 26 -8.46 29.85 14.04
N ILE A 27 -9.16 28.71 13.89
CA ILE A 27 -10.00 28.14 14.95
C ILE A 27 -9.14 27.61 16.10
N TRP A 28 -7.99 27.03 15.78
CA TRP A 28 -7.10 26.38 16.74
C TRP A 28 -5.96 27.26 17.25
N GLN A 29 -6.00 28.55 16.94
CA GLN A 29 -5.01 29.51 17.44
C GLN A 29 -4.90 29.41 18.96
N ASP A 30 -3.67 29.30 19.47
CA ASP A 30 -3.32 29.11 20.88
C ASP A 30 -3.79 27.77 21.50
N ARG A 31 -4.33 26.86 20.68
CA ARG A 31 -4.83 25.52 21.06
C ARG A 31 -4.42 24.45 20.06
N GLU A 32 -3.26 24.60 19.44
CA GLU A 32 -2.87 23.79 18.28
C GLU A 32 -2.63 22.32 18.63
N LYS A 33 -2.07 22.04 19.83
CA LYS A 33 -1.93 20.66 20.35
C LYS A 33 -3.28 19.98 20.55
N GLU A 34 -4.27 20.71 21.06
CA GLU A 34 -5.62 20.17 21.26
C GLU A 34 -6.28 19.85 19.92
N GLY A 35 -6.16 20.77 18.95
CA GLY A 35 -6.62 20.54 17.58
C GLY A 35 -5.95 19.31 16.96
N LEU A 36 -4.63 19.16 17.13
CA LEU A 36 -3.88 18.03 16.57
C LEU A 36 -4.34 16.71 17.16
N ILE A 37 -4.51 16.63 18.49
CA ILE A 37 -5.06 15.47 19.19
C ILE A 37 -6.46 15.14 18.65
N ALA A 38 -7.33 16.14 18.50
CA ALA A 38 -8.70 15.93 18.03
C ALA A 38 -8.75 15.40 16.58
N LEU A 39 -7.86 15.86 15.70
CA LEU A 39 -7.75 15.33 14.33
C LEU A 39 -7.26 13.88 14.34
N VAL A 40 -6.24 13.56 15.14
CA VAL A 40 -5.70 12.19 15.25
C VAL A 40 -6.74 11.23 15.83
N ARG A 41 -7.52 11.64 16.85
CA ARG A 41 -8.63 10.84 17.39
C ARG A 41 -9.70 10.52 16.35
N ALA A 42 -10.03 11.48 15.49
CA ALA A 42 -10.97 11.26 14.39
C ALA A 42 -10.41 10.27 13.36
N LEU A 43 -9.13 10.36 13.04
CA LEU A 43 -8.44 9.42 12.15
C LEU A 43 -8.40 7.99 12.73
N ASP A 44 -8.02 7.85 14.00
CA ASP A 44 -7.98 6.56 14.69
C ASP A 44 -9.36 5.92 14.74
N SER A 45 -10.41 6.70 15.05
CA SER A 45 -11.79 6.21 15.06
C SER A 45 -12.20 5.65 13.70
N VAL A 46 -11.85 6.35 12.62
CA VAL A 46 -12.17 5.94 11.25
C VAL A 46 -11.38 4.70 10.84
N ALA A 47 -10.08 4.66 11.14
CA ALA A 47 -9.21 3.55 10.79
C ALA A 47 -9.59 2.27 11.56
N THR A 48 -9.79 2.36 12.87
CA THR A 48 -10.19 1.24 13.73
C THR A 48 -11.56 0.71 13.35
N ALA A 49 -12.54 1.58 13.08
CA ALA A 49 -13.85 1.14 12.56
C ALA A 49 -13.70 0.43 11.20
N SER A 50 -12.81 0.89 10.32
CA SER A 50 -12.56 0.24 9.03
C SER A 50 -11.87 -1.11 9.18
N TYR A 51 -11.05 -1.28 10.22
CA TYR A 51 -10.39 -2.54 10.53
C TYR A 51 -11.37 -3.57 11.11
N TRP A 52 -12.25 -3.18 12.02
CA TRP A 52 -13.25 -4.08 12.59
C TRP A 52 -14.42 -4.41 11.63
N ASP A 53 -14.81 -3.46 10.76
CA ASP A 53 -15.93 -3.63 9.82
C ASP A 53 -15.60 -4.53 8.61
N GLN A 54 -14.37 -5.04 8.47
CA GLN A 54 -13.92 -5.87 7.33
C GLN A 54 -14.75 -7.16 7.11
N SER A 55 -15.65 -7.49 8.05
CA SER A 55 -16.52 -8.67 8.03
C SER A 55 -17.97 -8.43 7.57
N SER A 56 -18.36 -7.23 7.13
CA SER A 56 -19.79 -6.89 6.91
C SER A 56 -20.16 -6.32 5.51
N SER A 57 -21.04 -7.08 4.84
CA SER A 57 -21.98 -6.84 3.72
C SER A 57 -21.60 -5.96 2.50
N SER A 58 -22.11 -6.40 1.35
CA SER A 58 -22.04 -5.77 0.01
C SER A 58 -23.08 -4.66 -0.24
N ASP A 59 -23.63 -4.04 0.81
CA ASP A 59 -24.65 -2.98 0.64
C ASP A 59 -24.05 -1.67 0.09
N ARG A 60 -24.80 -0.96 -0.76
CA ARG A 60 -24.44 0.34 -1.35
C ARG A 60 -24.16 1.40 -0.28
N ALA A 61 -24.90 1.38 0.83
CA ALA A 61 -24.64 2.25 1.97
C ALA A 61 -23.27 1.97 2.61
N ALA A 62 -22.83 0.70 2.63
CA ALA A 62 -21.50 0.32 3.09
C ALA A 62 -20.41 0.82 2.12
N SER A 63 -20.64 0.75 0.80
CA SER A 63 -19.70 1.27 -0.20
C SER A 63 -19.49 2.79 -0.10
N GLN A 64 -20.55 3.58 0.09
CA GLN A 64 -20.40 5.03 0.28
C GLN A 64 -19.64 5.35 1.58
N ARG A 65 -19.92 4.62 2.67
CA ARG A 65 -19.17 4.77 3.92
C ARG A 65 -17.69 4.43 3.74
N ARG A 66 -17.36 3.33 3.04
CA ARG A 66 -15.98 2.95 2.73
C ARG A 66 -15.26 4.05 1.93
N LEU A 67 -15.93 4.62 0.92
CA LEU A 67 -15.38 5.71 0.11
C LEU A 67 -15.11 6.96 0.96
N ASN A 68 -16.08 7.39 1.79
CA ASN A 68 -15.89 8.55 2.66
C ASN A 68 -14.74 8.34 3.66
N ARG A 69 -14.62 7.13 4.25
CA ARG A 69 -13.50 6.78 5.15
C ARG A 69 -12.16 6.77 4.43
N ALA A 70 -12.11 6.30 3.18
CA ALA A 70 -10.91 6.36 2.35
C ALA A 70 -10.51 7.81 2.03
N MET A 71 -11.44 8.64 1.58
CA MET A 71 -11.20 10.06 1.30
C MET A 71 -10.70 10.79 2.54
N LEU A 72 -11.36 10.61 3.69
CA LEU A 72 -10.97 11.24 4.95
C LEU A 72 -9.49 10.97 5.28
N ARG A 73 -9.03 9.72 5.12
CA ARG A 73 -7.62 9.36 5.32
C ARG A 73 -6.67 10.04 4.32
N MET A 74 -7.06 10.17 3.06
CA MET A 74 -6.26 10.88 2.05
C MET A 74 -6.05 12.36 2.41
N GLY A 75 -6.97 12.96 3.16
CA GLY A 75 -6.88 14.35 3.63
C GLY A 75 -5.84 14.57 4.73
N THR A 76 -5.31 13.50 5.34
CA THR A 76 -4.45 13.56 6.53
C THR A 76 -3.26 14.49 6.40
N PRO A 77 -2.40 14.41 5.35
CA PRO A 77 -1.20 15.24 5.30
C PRO A 77 -1.54 16.73 5.34
N TYR A 78 -2.53 17.12 4.54
CA TYR A 78 -2.98 18.49 4.41
C TYR A 78 -3.72 18.97 5.66
N ALA A 79 -4.57 18.13 6.24
CA ALA A 79 -5.33 18.49 7.43
C ALA A 79 -4.42 18.73 8.65
N LEU A 80 -3.37 17.92 8.83
CA LEU A 80 -2.45 18.02 9.96
C LEU A 80 -1.39 19.11 9.78
N ARG A 81 -1.05 19.50 8.54
CA ARG A 81 0.06 20.44 8.24
C ARG A 81 0.03 21.73 9.08
N PRO A 82 -1.08 22.49 9.17
CA PRO A 82 -1.07 23.76 9.90
C PRO A 82 -0.75 23.56 11.37
N LEU A 83 -1.29 22.50 11.99
CA LEU A 83 -1.11 22.22 13.41
C LEU A 83 0.27 21.63 13.69
N LEU A 84 0.76 20.70 12.85
CA LEU A 84 2.12 20.16 12.96
C LEU A 84 3.18 21.26 12.82
N SER A 85 2.96 22.23 11.93
CA SER A 85 3.83 23.39 11.81
C SER A 85 3.84 24.25 13.07
N ALA A 86 2.69 24.45 13.71
CA ALA A 86 2.56 25.31 14.89
C ALA A 86 3.08 24.66 16.18
N VAL A 87 2.97 23.33 16.33
CA VAL A 87 3.38 22.63 17.56
C VAL A 87 4.86 22.25 17.60
N ARG A 88 5.57 22.27 16.45
CA ARG A 88 6.96 21.80 16.27
C ARG A 88 7.89 22.19 17.42
N ASP A 89 7.87 23.46 17.81
CA ASP A 89 8.83 24.01 18.78
C ASP A 89 8.28 24.14 20.22
N GLN A 90 7.04 23.72 20.44
CA GLN A 90 6.39 23.80 21.76
C GLN A 90 6.95 22.73 22.71
N GLY A 91 7.33 23.14 23.93
CA GLY A 91 7.89 22.26 24.96
C GLY A 91 6.93 21.89 26.10
N ASP A 92 5.81 22.58 26.20
CA ASP A 92 4.88 22.50 27.35
C ASP A 92 4.11 21.17 27.40
N GLY A 93 3.29 21.00 28.44
CA GLY A 93 2.46 19.80 28.65
C GLY A 93 1.49 19.47 27.51
N VAL A 94 0.82 18.33 27.66
CA VAL A 94 -0.19 17.84 26.70
C VAL A 94 -1.58 18.20 27.22
N PRO A 95 -2.40 18.98 26.47
CA PRO A 95 -3.76 19.34 26.87
C PRO A 95 -4.70 18.15 26.69
N LEU A 96 -4.56 17.15 27.56
CA LEU A 96 -5.31 15.91 27.48
C LEU A 96 -6.65 16.03 28.22
N ALA A 97 -7.74 15.93 27.49
CA ALA A 97 -9.10 15.87 28.01
C ALA A 97 -10.01 15.03 27.09
N PRO A 98 -11.21 14.62 27.54
CA PRO A 98 -12.24 14.06 26.65
C PRO A 98 -12.59 15.03 25.51
N THR A 99 -12.84 14.50 24.32
CA THR A 99 -13.18 15.33 23.16
C THR A 99 -14.63 15.77 23.25
N HIS A 100 -14.87 17.09 23.24
CA HIS A 100 -16.24 17.60 23.15
C HIS A 100 -16.87 17.22 21.80
N GLN A 101 -18.16 16.86 21.78
CA GLN A 101 -18.85 16.40 20.56
C GLN A 101 -18.68 17.35 19.37
N LYS A 102 -18.88 18.67 19.57
CA LYS A 102 -18.65 19.68 18.51
C LYS A 102 -17.24 19.67 17.93
N VAL A 103 -16.23 19.37 18.74
CA VAL A 103 -14.84 19.26 18.29
C VAL A 103 -14.67 18.00 17.46
N ALA A 104 -15.23 16.86 17.89
CA ALA A 104 -15.20 15.63 17.12
C ALA A 104 -15.91 15.77 15.76
N GLU A 105 -17.09 16.41 15.74
CA GLU A 105 -17.86 16.72 14.51
C GLU A 105 -17.07 17.63 13.57
N PHE A 106 -16.44 18.69 14.11
CA PHE A 106 -15.56 19.56 13.33
C PHE A 106 -14.39 18.79 12.74
N SER A 107 -13.66 18.02 13.55
CA SER A 107 -12.49 17.25 13.11
C SER A 107 -12.83 16.29 11.98
N TYR A 108 -13.95 15.57 12.11
CA TYR A 108 -14.43 14.67 11.06
C TYR A 108 -14.77 15.41 9.77
N ALA A 109 -15.55 16.49 9.86
CA ALA A 109 -15.96 17.28 8.70
C ALA A 109 -14.75 17.90 7.98
N TYR A 110 -13.82 18.48 8.74
CA TYR A 110 -12.59 19.09 8.22
C TYR A 110 -11.71 18.05 7.51
N LEU A 111 -11.45 16.90 8.13
CA LEU A 111 -10.68 15.81 7.51
C LEU A 111 -11.35 15.29 6.23
N LEU A 112 -12.68 15.13 6.25
CA LEU A 112 -13.43 14.69 5.08
C LEU A 112 -13.35 15.71 3.94
N SER A 113 -13.52 17.00 4.22
CA SER A 113 -13.42 18.05 3.20
C SER A 113 -12.01 18.16 2.61
N CYS A 114 -10.96 18.12 3.44
CA CYS A 114 -9.58 18.01 2.97
C CYS A 114 -9.41 16.78 2.08
N GLY A 115 -9.91 15.63 2.53
CA GLY A 115 -9.87 14.36 1.81
C GLY A 115 -10.52 14.39 0.43
N GLN A 116 -11.72 14.97 0.34
CA GLN A 116 -12.45 15.14 -0.92
C GLN A 116 -11.70 16.05 -1.88
N LEU A 117 -11.17 17.18 -1.41
CA LEU A 117 -10.38 18.10 -2.24
C LEU A 117 -9.10 17.45 -2.76
N VAL A 118 -8.39 16.68 -1.92
CA VAL A 118 -7.18 15.94 -2.31
C VAL A 118 -7.50 14.84 -3.32
N PHE A 119 -8.59 14.08 -3.09
CA PHE A 119 -9.08 13.07 -4.02
C PHE A 119 -9.39 13.67 -5.40
N LEU A 120 -10.17 14.76 -5.44
CA LEU A 120 -10.50 15.48 -6.68
C LEU A 120 -9.26 16.07 -7.35
N SER A 121 -8.32 16.61 -6.57
CA SER A 121 -7.05 17.15 -7.10
C SER A 121 -6.23 16.06 -7.76
N ARG A 122 -6.17 14.87 -7.15
CA ARG A 122 -5.53 13.70 -7.74
C ARG A 122 -6.19 13.28 -9.06
N LEU A 123 -7.52 13.32 -9.13
CA LEU A 123 -8.24 12.98 -10.36
C LEU A 123 -8.07 14.04 -11.46
N ALA A 124 -8.08 15.33 -11.12
CA ALA A 124 -7.75 16.40 -12.05
C ALA A 124 -6.31 16.25 -12.57
N ALA A 125 -5.37 15.91 -11.69
CA ALA A 125 -3.97 15.69 -12.01
C ALA A 125 -3.70 14.54 -13.02
N LEU A 126 -4.66 13.63 -13.22
CA LEU A 126 -4.60 12.57 -14.23
C LEU A 126 -4.69 13.11 -15.67
N GLU A 127 -5.18 14.34 -15.86
CA GLU A 127 -5.25 15.00 -17.17
C GLU A 127 -3.88 15.14 -17.82
N ARG A 128 -2.83 15.43 -17.04
CA ARG A 128 -1.43 15.48 -17.52
C ARG A 128 -0.94 14.18 -18.15
N TYR A 129 -1.59 13.06 -17.82
CA TYR A 129 -1.25 11.73 -18.30
C TYR A 129 -2.28 11.20 -19.31
N GLY A 130 -3.24 12.02 -19.75
CA GLY A 130 -4.29 11.63 -20.69
C GLY A 130 -5.33 10.66 -20.10
N LEU A 131 -5.45 10.62 -18.76
CA LEU A 131 -6.34 9.69 -18.05
C LEU A 131 -7.59 10.36 -17.45
N ALA A 132 -7.64 11.69 -17.53
CA ALA A 132 -8.81 12.47 -17.20
C ALA A 132 -8.94 13.66 -18.14
N ARG A 133 -10.12 14.27 -18.15
CA ARG A 133 -10.40 15.55 -18.78
C ARG A 133 -11.01 16.47 -17.72
N THR A 134 -10.52 17.70 -17.66
CA THR A 134 -11.13 18.73 -16.81
C THR A 134 -11.78 19.81 -17.65
N GLU A 135 -12.93 20.30 -17.22
CA GLU A 135 -13.67 21.37 -17.90
C GLU A 135 -14.19 22.37 -16.87
N ARG A 136 -13.99 23.66 -17.14
CA ARG A 136 -14.59 24.73 -16.34
C ARG A 136 -15.91 25.15 -16.98
N ILE A 137 -17.02 24.81 -16.31
CA ILE A 137 -18.39 25.10 -16.80
C ILE A 137 -18.80 26.54 -16.45
N GLY A 138 -18.29 27.07 -15.33
CA GLY A 138 -18.57 28.42 -14.86
C GLY A 138 -17.49 28.93 -13.91
N SER A 139 -17.70 30.11 -13.32
CA SER A 139 -16.74 30.72 -12.38
C SER A 139 -16.54 29.90 -11.10
N ASP A 140 -17.52 29.09 -10.72
CA ASP A 140 -17.55 28.30 -9.49
C ASP A 140 -17.83 26.80 -9.76
N HIS A 141 -17.78 26.35 -11.02
CA HIS A 141 -18.11 24.96 -11.37
C HIS A 141 -17.06 24.30 -12.26
N ILE A 142 -16.52 23.19 -11.78
CA ILE A 142 -15.58 22.32 -12.50
C ILE A 142 -16.23 20.95 -12.74
N ARG A 143 -16.03 20.40 -13.93
CA ARG A 143 -16.29 18.99 -14.24
C ARG A 143 -14.97 18.25 -14.41
N ILE A 144 -14.87 17.07 -13.79
CA ILE A 144 -13.75 16.14 -13.95
C ILE A 144 -14.32 14.83 -14.51
N GLU A 145 -13.83 14.42 -15.66
CA GLU A 145 -14.14 13.11 -16.25
C GLU A 145 -12.88 12.25 -16.15
N ALA A 146 -12.89 11.19 -15.33
CA ALA A 146 -11.72 10.32 -15.15
C ALA A 146 -12.00 8.89 -15.58
N ALA A 147 -11.03 8.29 -16.27
CA ALA A 147 -11.10 6.90 -16.68
C ALA A 147 -10.91 5.95 -15.48
N GLY A 148 -11.69 4.88 -15.44
CA GLY A 148 -11.40 3.73 -14.60
C GLY A 148 -10.17 2.95 -15.10
N SER A 149 -9.64 2.07 -14.26
CA SER A 149 -8.50 1.21 -14.63
C SER A 149 -8.79 -0.25 -14.32
N ALA A 150 -9.39 -0.96 -15.29
CA ALA A 150 -9.66 -2.38 -15.17
C ALA A 150 -8.39 -3.21 -14.84
N PRO A 151 -7.21 -2.95 -15.44
CA PRO A 151 -5.99 -3.65 -15.07
C PRO A 151 -5.55 -3.44 -13.61
N GLU A 152 -5.62 -2.21 -13.12
CA GLU A 152 -5.21 -1.90 -11.74
C GLU A 152 -6.24 -2.44 -10.73
N GLN A 153 -7.53 -2.47 -11.07
CA GLN A 153 -8.57 -3.09 -10.25
C GLN A 153 -8.42 -4.62 -10.17
N ALA A 154 -8.14 -5.28 -11.29
CA ALA A 154 -7.89 -6.72 -11.32
C ALA A 154 -6.70 -7.11 -10.44
N LEU A 155 -5.59 -6.36 -10.52
CA LEU A 155 -4.43 -6.55 -9.63
C LEU A 155 -4.81 -6.39 -8.15
N LEU A 156 -5.55 -5.35 -7.80
CA LEU A 156 -6.02 -5.13 -6.42
C LEU A 156 -6.92 -6.26 -5.93
N SER A 157 -7.78 -6.81 -6.81
CA SER A 157 -8.62 -7.97 -6.50
C SER A 157 -7.78 -9.22 -6.23
N SER A 158 -6.80 -9.52 -7.09
CA SER A 158 -5.89 -10.66 -6.90
C SER A 158 -5.09 -10.54 -5.60
N LEU A 159 -4.62 -9.33 -5.26
CA LEU A 159 -3.93 -9.06 -3.99
C LEU A 159 -4.81 -9.36 -2.77
N ARG A 160 -6.05 -8.85 -2.76
CA ARG A 160 -6.98 -9.06 -1.64
C ARG A 160 -7.28 -10.55 -1.40
N ARG A 161 -7.54 -11.30 -2.48
CA ARG A 161 -7.82 -12.73 -2.38
C ARG A 161 -6.64 -13.50 -1.77
N ARG A 162 -5.41 -13.14 -2.13
CA ARG A 162 -4.21 -13.75 -1.56
C ARG A 162 -4.02 -13.39 -0.10
N SER A 163 -4.20 -12.12 0.29
CA SER A 163 -4.11 -11.71 1.70
C SER A 163 -5.12 -12.47 2.57
N ASN A 164 -6.31 -12.77 2.04
CA ASN A 164 -7.31 -13.57 2.75
C ASN A 164 -6.94 -15.07 2.82
N GLY A 165 -6.23 -15.60 1.81
CA GLY A 165 -5.81 -17.00 1.71
C GLY A 165 -4.49 -17.36 2.40
N GLN A 166 -3.67 -16.38 2.79
CA GLN A 166 -2.38 -16.64 3.44
C GLN A 166 -2.55 -17.13 4.90
N ASP A 167 -2.37 -18.45 5.00
CA ASP A 167 -1.95 -19.34 6.08
C ASP A 167 -2.52 -19.15 7.50
N ALA A 168 -3.29 -20.16 7.89
CA ALA A 168 -3.85 -20.38 9.21
C ALA A 168 -2.87 -21.06 10.18
N SER A 169 -1.70 -21.51 9.70
CA SER A 169 -0.79 -22.38 10.45
C SER A 169 -0.03 -21.70 11.60
N ALA A 170 0.16 -20.38 11.57
CA ALA A 170 0.79 -19.61 12.64
C ALA A 170 -0.22 -18.88 13.56
N ARG A 171 -1.52 -19.06 13.32
CA ARG A 171 -2.56 -18.34 14.06
C ARG A 171 -2.85 -19.08 15.36
N LEU A 172 -2.77 -18.35 16.48
CA LEU A 172 -3.28 -18.85 17.76
C LEU A 172 -4.72 -19.36 17.58
N SER A 173 -5.05 -20.49 18.21
CA SER A 173 -6.40 -21.05 18.19
C SER A 173 -7.39 -20.09 18.86
N ALA A 174 -8.69 -20.32 18.63
CA ALA A 174 -9.74 -19.53 19.28
C ALA A 174 -9.66 -19.61 20.82
N GLU A 175 -9.29 -20.78 21.35
CA GLU A 175 -9.06 -21.02 22.78
C GLU A 175 -7.86 -20.21 23.30
N GLN A 176 -6.74 -20.22 22.58
CA GLN A 176 -5.56 -19.44 22.95
C GLN A 176 -5.86 -17.93 22.94
N TRP A 177 -6.58 -17.43 21.93
CA TRP A 177 -7.04 -16.04 21.92
C TRP A 177 -7.96 -15.71 23.10
N LYS A 178 -8.85 -16.64 23.48
CA LYS A 178 -9.73 -16.47 24.63
C LYS A 178 -8.94 -16.34 25.93
N GLU A 179 -7.86 -17.09 26.09
CA GLU A 179 -6.94 -17.00 27.24
C GLU A 179 -6.21 -15.64 27.26
N ILE A 180 -5.61 -15.24 26.14
CA ILE A 180 -4.96 -13.93 25.98
C ILE A 180 -5.95 -12.79 26.32
N HIS A 181 -7.18 -12.83 25.80
CA HIS A 181 -8.20 -11.81 26.09
C HIS A 181 -8.68 -11.84 27.54
N ALA A 182 -8.70 -13.02 28.19
CA ALA A 182 -9.01 -13.10 29.61
C ALA A 182 -7.93 -12.41 30.47
N ARG A 183 -6.65 -12.56 30.11
CA ARG A 183 -5.54 -11.83 30.75
C ARG A 183 -5.68 -10.32 30.55
N MET A 184 -5.88 -9.89 29.30
CA MET A 184 -6.02 -8.47 28.96
C MET A 184 -7.17 -7.79 29.72
N ARG A 185 -8.32 -8.46 29.88
CA ARG A 185 -9.44 -7.95 30.69
C ARG A 185 -9.06 -7.68 32.15
N GLY A 186 -8.12 -8.45 32.70
CA GLY A 186 -7.59 -8.24 34.05
C GLY A 186 -6.65 -7.05 34.17
N TYR A 187 -5.97 -6.66 33.07
CA TYR A 187 -4.96 -5.59 33.06
C TYR A 187 -5.49 -4.22 32.67
N VAL A 188 -6.67 -4.13 32.07
CA VAL A 188 -7.22 -2.86 31.63
C VAL A 188 -8.18 -2.24 32.65
N ASP A 189 -7.96 -0.96 32.94
CA ASP A 189 -8.86 -0.15 33.73
C ASP A 189 -8.89 1.31 33.24
N VAL A 190 -9.72 2.09 33.91
CA VAL A 190 -9.89 3.52 33.65
C VAL A 190 -8.93 4.34 34.51
N HIS A 191 -8.33 5.35 33.88
CA HIS A 191 -7.59 6.42 34.55
C HIS A 191 -8.41 7.71 34.48
N ASP A 192 -8.49 8.44 35.58
CA ASP A 192 -9.25 9.69 35.72
C ASP A 192 -10.70 9.62 35.20
N ASN A 193 -11.34 8.45 35.34
CA ASN A 193 -12.72 8.17 34.92
C ASN A 193 -13.03 8.24 33.41
N TRP A 194 -12.04 8.50 32.55
CA TRP A 194 -12.29 8.59 31.10
C TRP A 194 -11.16 8.02 30.23
N PHE A 195 -9.91 8.05 30.71
CA PHE A 195 -8.75 7.65 29.93
C PHE A 195 -8.41 6.18 30.17
N ILE A 196 -7.64 5.59 29.26
CA ILE A 196 -7.23 4.19 29.36
C ILE A 196 -5.94 4.05 30.16
N ARG A 197 -5.89 3.03 31.02
CA ARG A 197 -4.66 2.49 31.60
C ARG A 197 -4.68 0.99 31.43
N TYR A 198 -3.57 0.43 30.96
CA TYR A 198 -3.34 -1.00 30.98
C TYR A 198 -1.89 -1.33 31.25
N GLU A 199 -1.67 -2.53 31.75
CA GLU A 199 -0.37 -3.19 31.77
C GLU A 199 -0.33 -4.26 30.68
N ASN A 200 0.86 -4.77 30.38
CA ASN A 200 1.06 -5.81 29.39
C ASN A 200 2.06 -6.85 29.89
N ASP A 201 2.04 -8.03 29.30
CA ASP A 201 3.00 -9.10 29.59
C ASP A 201 3.57 -9.70 28.30
N TRP A 202 4.57 -10.56 28.46
CA TRP A 202 5.26 -11.16 27.32
C TRP A 202 4.38 -12.09 26.47
N GLU A 203 3.39 -12.76 27.07
CA GLU A 203 2.48 -13.64 26.32
C GLU A 203 1.60 -12.82 25.37
N ILE A 204 1.04 -11.71 25.86
CA ILE A 204 0.25 -10.80 25.04
C ILE A 204 1.15 -10.15 23.98
N VAL A 205 2.34 -9.65 24.35
CA VAL A 205 3.27 -9.04 23.38
C VAL A 205 3.61 -10.00 22.24
N MET A 206 3.92 -11.26 22.54
CA MET A 206 4.25 -12.25 21.53
C MET A 206 3.05 -12.62 20.66
N ALA A 207 1.87 -12.79 21.26
CA ALA A 207 0.64 -13.07 20.52
C ALA A 207 0.32 -11.98 19.48
N TYR A 208 0.43 -10.71 19.87
CA TYR A 208 0.15 -9.60 18.96
C TYR A 208 1.28 -9.32 17.97
N ARG A 209 2.55 -9.65 18.30
CA ARG A 209 3.64 -9.61 17.32
C ARG A 209 3.42 -10.63 16.21
N GLU A 210 2.96 -11.83 16.54
CA GLU A 210 2.63 -12.84 15.53
C GLU A 210 1.41 -12.46 14.70
N LYS A 211 0.37 -11.90 15.35
CA LYS A 211 -0.78 -11.29 14.64
C LYS A 211 -0.32 -10.19 13.66
N ALA A 212 0.63 -9.36 14.08
CA ALA A 212 1.18 -8.28 13.24
C ALA A 212 1.98 -8.81 12.05
N ARG A 213 2.82 -9.84 12.23
CA ARG A 213 3.51 -10.54 11.13
C ARG A 213 2.55 -11.09 10.10
N SER A 214 1.54 -11.81 10.57
CA SER A 214 0.51 -12.40 9.70
C SER A 214 -0.22 -11.32 8.90
N LEU A 215 -0.62 -10.23 9.54
CA LEU A 215 -1.22 -9.08 8.87
C LEU A 215 -0.25 -8.43 7.87
N GLY A 216 1.02 -8.34 8.25
CA GLY A 216 2.09 -7.73 7.47
C GLY A 216 2.34 -8.39 6.11
N GLN A 217 2.17 -9.71 6.00
CA GLN A 217 2.34 -10.46 4.76
C GLN A 217 1.41 -9.99 3.62
N GLY A 218 0.29 -9.35 3.95
CA GLY A 218 -0.64 -8.79 2.97
C GLY A 218 -0.16 -7.51 2.27
N PHE A 219 0.94 -6.90 2.72
CA PHE A 219 1.45 -5.65 2.17
C PHE A 219 2.65 -5.86 1.25
N LEU A 220 2.60 -5.29 0.04
CA LEU A 220 3.64 -5.46 -0.98
C LEU A 220 5.00 -4.90 -0.57
N GLU A 221 5.01 -3.88 0.27
CA GLU A 221 6.22 -3.28 0.83
C GLU A 221 6.99 -4.24 1.74
N ALA A 222 6.32 -5.22 2.36
CA ALA A 222 6.96 -6.23 3.19
C ALA A 222 7.91 -7.15 2.39
N GLU A 223 7.70 -7.25 1.07
CA GLU A 223 8.55 -8.00 0.14
C GLU A 223 9.41 -7.09 -0.73
N ALA A 224 9.55 -5.80 -0.41
CA ALA A 224 10.28 -4.86 -1.25
C ALA A 224 11.74 -5.27 -1.51
N LEU A 225 12.38 -5.96 -0.55
CA LEU A 225 13.74 -6.46 -0.65
C LEU A 225 13.86 -7.82 0.07
N PRO A 226 14.87 -8.64 -0.26
CA PRO A 226 15.21 -9.81 0.54
C PRO A 226 15.60 -9.42 1.98
N ASP A 227 15.21 -10.22 2.96
CA ASP A 227 15.35 -9.89 4.39
C ASP A 227 16.81 -9.75 4.85
N ASP A 228 17.74 -10.43 4.19
CA ASP A 228 19.17 -10.41 4.51
C ASP A 228 19.93 -9.23 3.86
N VAL A 229 19.27 -8.41 3.04
CA VAL A 229 19.87 -7.19 2.48
C VAL A 229 20.19 -6.20 3.59
N ARG A 230 21.46 -5.76 3.67
CA ARG A 230 21.90 -4.71 4.60
C ARG A 230 21.44 -3.34 4.10
N ILE A 231 20.83 -2.55 4.98
CA ILE A 231 20.44 -1.15 4.76
C ILE A 231 20.80 -0.34 5.99
N GLY A 232 21.78 0.55 5.85
CA GLY A 232 22.36 1.27 6.97
C GLY A 232 23.06 0.31 7.93
N ASP A 233 22.59 0.28 9.17
CA ASP A 233 23.19 -0.45 10.29
C ASP A 233 22.64 -1.88 10.48
N ARG A 234 21.59 -2.28 9.75
CA ARG A 234 20.87 -3.54 9.96
C ARG A 234 20.32 -4.13 8.66
N CYS A 235 19.77 -5.34 8.70
CA CYS A 235 19.14 -5.92 7.52
C CYS A 235 17.69 -5.42 7.32
N PHE A 236 17.17 -5.59 6.11
CA PHE A 236 15.78 -5.25 5.78
C PHE A 236 14.79 -6.03 6.66
N GLY A 237 15.09 -7.30 6.96
CA GLY A 237 14.31 -8.11 7.90
C GLY A 237 14.22 -7.48 9.30
N GLU A 238 15.33 -6.98 9.84
CA GLU A 238 15.36 -6.28 11.15
C GLU A 238 14.54 -4.98 11.12
N TRP A 239 14.51 -4.27 9.98
CA TRP A 239 13.63 -3.10 9.80
C TRP A 239 12.14 -3.49 9.77
N LYS A 240 11.78 -4.58 9.08
CA LYS A 240 10.39 -5.09 9.08
C LYS A 240 9.95 -5.54 10.46
N ASP A 241 10.80 -6.28 11.18
CA ASP A 241 10.55 -6.75 12.54
C ASP A 241 10.21 -5.57 13.47
N ALA A 242 10.87 -4.41 13.30
CA ALA A 242 10.53 -3.20 14.04
C ALA A 242 9.10 -2.70 13.72
N CYS A 243 8.72 -2.64 12.44
CA CYS A 243 7.34 -2.30 12.05
C CYS A 243 6.32 -3.29 12.62
N GLU A 244 6.60 -4.59 12.57
CA GLU A 244 5.73 -5.64 13.13
C GLU A 244 5.59 -5.51 14.64
N GLN A 245 6.66 -5.17 15.34
CA GLN A 245 6.64 -4.93 16.77
C GLN A 245 5.80 -3.69 17.13
N ALA A 246 5.95 -2.59 16.38
CA ALA A 246 5.12 -1.40 16.56
C ALA A 246 3.64 -1.68 16.24
N LEU A 247 3.36 -2.42 15.16
CA LEU A 247 2.01 -2.82 14.78
C LEU A 247 1.37 -3.74 15.83
N GLY A 248 2.13 -4.67 16.42
CA GLY A 248 1.66 -5.53 17.51
C GLY A 248 1.20 -4.69 18.71
N ARG A 249 1.93 -3.64 19.08
CA ARG A 249 1.51 -2.71 20.15
C ARG A 249 0.21 -1.97 19.80
N VAL A 250 0.05 -1.52 18.54
CA VAL A 250 -1.18 -0.87 18.07
C VAL A 250 -2.38 -1.82 18.13
N LEU A 251 -2.22 -3.05 17.63
CA LEU A 251 -3.28 -4.06 17.64
C LEU A 251 -3.67 -4.47 19.07
N ALA A 252 -2.69 -4.61 19.97
CA ALA A 252 -2.95 -4.88 21.39
C ALA A 252 -3.70 -3.71 22.06
N HIS A 253 -3.26 -2.47 21.78
CA HIS A 253 -3.89 -1.26 22.29
C HIS A 253 -5.37 -1.16 21.88
N MET A 254 -5.68 -1.44 20.61
CA MET A 254 -7.06 -1.45 20.12
C MET A 254 -7.95 -2.46 20.87
N ASP A 255 -7.44 -3.66 21.11
CA ASP A 255 -8.20 -4.71 21.81
C ASP A 255 -8.36 -4.35 23.30
N PHE A 256 -7.34 -3.74 23.94
CA PHE A 256 -7.50 -3.17 25.28
C PHE A 256 -8.57 -2.07 25.33
N ALA A 257 -8.59 -1.16 24.35
CA ALA A 257 -9.57 -0.09 24.27
C ALA A 257 -11.00 -0.63 24.07
N ALA A 258 -11.17 -1.67 23.24
CA ALA A 258 -12.43 -2.36 23.07
C ALA A 258 -12.91 -3.03 24.37
N MET A 259 -12.02 -3.77 25.06
CA MET A 259 -12.34 -4.40 26.35
C MET A 259 -12.68 -3.37 27.43
N LEU A 260 -12.00 -2.22 27.46
CA LEU A 260 -12.32 -1.15 28.37
C LEU A 260 -13.73 -0.58 28.10
N LYS A 261 -14.09 -0.39 26.82
CA LYS A 261 -15.43 0.04 26.42
C LYS A 261 -16.51 -0.95 26.86
N GLU A 262 -16.25 -2.26 26.77
CA GLU A 262 -17.15 -3.30 27.27
C GLU A 262 -17.30 -3.24 28.81
N LYS A 263 -16.19 -3.10 29.53
CA LYS A 263 -16.16 -2.98 31.01
C LYS A 263 -16.83 -1.69 31.50
N ARG A 264 -16.71 -0.60 30.74
CA ARG A 264 -17.20 0.75 31.06
C ARG A 264 -17.90 1.38 29.84
N PRO A 265 -19.20 1.08 29.60
CA PRO A 265 -19.92 1.55 28.41
C PRO A 265 -20.00 3.07 28.26
N SER A 266 -19.77 3.86 29.31
CA SER A 266 -19.73 5.32 29.25
C SER A 266 -18.46 5.88 28.58
N ILE A 267 -17.39 5.10 28.48
CA ILE A 267 -16.13 5.56 27.86
C ILE A 267 -16.36 5.76 26.36
N ALA A 268 -15.90 6.90 25.83
CA ALA A 268 -15.91 7.15 24.40
C ALA A 268 -14.65 6.53 23.79
N LEU A 269 -14.82 5.60 22.84
CA LEU A 269 -13.68 4.87 22.27
C LEU A 269 -12.67 5.80 21.58
N HIS A 270 -13.16 6.85 20.92
CA HIS A 270 -12.29 7.85 20.26
C HIS A 270 -11.39 8.61 21.23
N ASP A 271 -11.73 8.68 22.52
CA ASP A 271 -10.91 9.35 23.53
C ASP A 271 -9.77 8.47 24.06
N VAL A 272 -9.87 7.16 23.88
CA VAL A 272 -8.93 6.16 24.42
C VAL A 272 -8.09 5.44 23.37
N LEU A 273 -8.47 5.50 22.08
CA LEU A 273 -7.68 4.93 20.97
C LEU A 273 -6.39 5.72 20.67
N THR A 274 -6.41 7.03 20.90
CA THR A 274 -5.24 7.88 20.74
C THR A 274 -4.62 8.14 22.10
N ILE A 275 -3.41 7.64 22.29
CA ILE A 275 -2.59 7.95 23.47
C ILE A 275 -1.39 8.80 23.09
N PHE A 276 -0.72 9.34 24.09
CA PHE A 276 0.51 10.11 23.95
C PHE A 276 1.56 9.55 24.90
N ALA A 277 2.83 9.79 24.59
CA ALA A 277 3.94 9.45 25.47
C ALA A 277 5.04 10.50 25.34
N ARG A 278 5.93 10.55 26.35
CA ARG A 278 7.17 11.27 26.18
C ARG A 278 8.07 10.51 25.21
N ARG A 279 8.89 11.25 24.46
CA ARG A 279 9.84 10.65 23.53
C ARG A 279 10.78 9.67 24.23
N GLU A 280 11.29 10.04 25.41
CA GLU A 280 12.15 9.18 26.25
C GLU A 280 11.49 7.86 26.65
N ASP A 281 10.19 7.87 26.94
CA ASP A 281 9.45 6.65 27.30
C ASP A 281 9.31 5.71 26.08
N VAL A 282 9.06 6.28 24.90
CA VAL A 282 8.99 5.49 23.65
C VAL A 282 10.36 4.90 23.31
N GLU A 283 11.43 5.65 23.51
CA GLU A 283 12.81 5.17 23.33
C GLU A 283 13.11 4.00 24.27
N ALA A 284 12.77 4.12 25.55
CA ALA A 284 12.94 3.05 26.53
C ALA A 284 12.16 1.78 26.15
N VAL A 285 10.94 1.92 25.63
CA VAL A 285 10.12 0.79 25.13
C VAL A 285 10.76 0.10 23.93
N TRP A 286 11.52 0.81 23.10
CA TRP A 286 12.30 0.19 22.02
C TRP A 286 13.53 -0.55 22.54
N GLU A 287 14.24 0.00 23.52
CA GLU A 287 15.38 -0.66 24.16
C GLU A 287 14.94 -1.95 24.88
N GLU A 288 13.85 -1.90 25.66
CA GLU A 288 13.25 -3.07 26.32
C GLU A 288 12.83 -4.15 25.32
N ALA A 289 12.37 -3.72 24.15
CA ALA A 289 12.03 -4.57 23.03
C ALA A 289 13.22 -5.27 22.35
N GLY A 290 14.45 -4.98 22.79
CA GLY A 290 15.69 -5.56 22.28
C GLY A 290 16.34 -4.75 21.16
N LEU A 291 15.88 -3.52 20.88
CA LEU A 291 16.54 -2.67 19.89
C LEU A 291 17.77 -2.00 20.51
N GLU A 292 18.91 -2.07 19.83
CA GLU A 292 20.14 -1.42 20.29
C GLU A 292 19.94 0.12 20.42
N ARG A 293 20.55 0.74 21.43
CA ARG A 293 20.30 2.15 21.76
C ARG A 293 20.63 3.13 20.63
N ASP A 294 21.68 2.88 19.87
CA ASP A 294 22.08 3.66 18.69
C ASP A 294 21.10 3.48 17.51
N ARG A 295 20.39 2.35 17.48
CA ARG A 295 19.37 2.00 16.50
C ARG A 295 18.01 2.62 16.77
N VAL A 296 17.73 3.08 17.99
CA VAL A 296 16.45 3.69 18.37
C VAL A 296 16.17 5.02 17.65
N PRO A 297 17.06 6.02 17.64
CA PRO A 297 16.79 7.29 16.95
C PRO A 297 16.46 7.17 15.46
N PRO A 298 17.19 6.38 14.62
CA PRO A 298 16.81 6.22 13.22
C PRO A 298 15.47 5.47 13.05
N THR A 299 15.16 4.50 13.90
CA THR A 299 13.82 3.85 13.92
C THR A 299 12.73 4.86 14.24
N MET A 300 12.87 5.64 15.30
CA MET A 300 11.90 6.67 15.67
C MET A 300 11.70 7.69 14.54
N ARG A 301 12.78 8.12 13.87
CA ARG A 301 12.68 9.02 12.72
C ARG A 301 11.93 8.40 11.55
N ALA A 302 12.16 7.11 11.24
CA ALA A 302 11.48 6.43 10.14
C ALA A 302 9.97 6.25 10.39
N LEU A 303 9.57 6.12 11.67
CA LEU A 303 8.20 5.82 12.07
C LEU A 303 7.39 7.04 12.55
N THR A 304 8.00 8.23 12.63
CA THR A 304 7.34 9.46 13.08
C THR A 304 6.93 10.37 11.93
N LEU A 305 5.68 10.81 11.91
CA LEU A 305 5.20 11.89 11.06
C LEU A 305 5.52 13.23 11.71
N ALA A 306 6.38 14.01 11.07
CA ALA A 306 6.69 15.40 11.43
C ALA A 306 6.42 16.32 10.24
N ILE A 307 6.38 17.63 10.49
CA ILE A 307 6.14 18.66 9.45
C ILE A 307 7.13 18.53 8.27
N ASP A 308 8.40 18.23 8.55
CA ASP A 308 9.45 18.10 7.54
C ASP A 308 9.24 16.89 6.59
N GLY A 309 8.40 15.92 6.98
CA GLY A 309 8.08 14.73 6.18
C GLY A 309 6.80 14.84 5.34
N LEU A 310 5.99 15.89 5.51
CA LEU A 310 4.66 15.97 4.91
C LEU A 310 4.64 16.21 3.40
N ASP A 311 5.62 16.95 2.87
CA ASP A 311 5.69 17.30 1.45
C ASP A 311 5.64 16.07 0.54
N ASP A 312 6.29 14.99 0.97
CA ASP A 312 6.39 13.74 0.24
C ASP A 312 5.04 13.00 0.15
N TRP A 313 4.25 13.04 1.22
CA TRP A 313 2.90 12.48 1.27
C TRP A 313 1.92 13.29 0.43
N GLU A 314 2.00 14.63 0.52
CA GLU A 314 1.14 15.53 -0.23
C GLU A 314 1.35 15.41 -1.74
N ARG A 315 2.61 15.39 -2.20
CA ARG A 315 2.94 15.20 -3.62
C ARG A 315 2.50 13.84 -4.16
N ALA A 316 2.48 12.82 -3.30
CA ALA A 316 2.02 11.49 -3.65
C ALA A 316 0.49 11.33 -3.56
N TYR A 317 -0.25 12.33 -3.05
CA TYR A 317 -1.67 12.23 -2.72
C TYR A 317 -1.97 11.07 -1.75
N GLU A 318 -1.01 10.75 -0.87
CA GLU A 318 -1.01 9.51 -0.10
C GLU A 318 -1.32 9.74 1.38
N THR A 319 -1.89 8.74 2.04
CA THR A 319 -2.14 8.76 3.49
C THR A 319 -0.84 8.44 4.24
N PRO A 320 -0.40 9.26 5.22
CA PRO A 320 0.76 8.95 6.04
C PRO A 320 0.53 7.66 6.83
N THR A 321 1.52 6.78 6.84
CA THR A 321 1.42 5.48 7.52
C THR A 321 2.35 5.33 8.72
N SER A 322 2.66 6.46 9.35
CA SER A 322 3.53 6.57 10.53
C SER A 322 2.88 5.97 11.79
N PHE A 323 3.72 5.46 12.69
CA PHE A 323 3.30 4.94 14.00
C PHE A 323 3.29 6.02 15.09
N TYR A 324 3.95 7.14 14.83
CA TYR A 324 3.98 8.29 15.72
C TYR A 324 3.61 9.55 14.95
N VAL A 325 2.99 10.51 15.64
CA VAL A 325 2.79 11.87 15.13
C VAL A 325 3.43 12.83 16.11
N ASP A 326 4.23 13.76 15.59
CA ASP A 326 4.92 14.75 16.40
C ASP A 326 3.94 15.62 17.19
N LEU A 327 4.21 15.81 18.49
CA LEU A 327 3.46 16.68 19.40
C LEU A 327 4.40 17.67 20.11
N GLY A 328 5.36 18.19 19.35
CA GLY A 328 6.36 19.15 19.80
C GLY A 328 7.62 18.49 20.35
N LYS A 329 8.37 19.24 21.16
CA LYS A 329 9.75 18.85 21.55
C LYS A 329 9.82 17.56 22.36
N ASN A 330 8.88 17.35 23.27
CA ASN A 330 9.00 16.33 24.31
C ASN A 330 8.04 15.14 24.13
N PHE A 331 6.98 15.29 23.32
CA PHE A 331 5.88 14.34 23.25
C PHE A 331 5.62 13.88 21.82
N VAL A 332 5.04 12.70 21.70
CA VAL A 332 4.47 12.16 20.46
C VAL A 332 3.09 11.60 20.75
N LEU A 333 2.22 11.64 19.75
CA LEU A 333 1.00 10.84 19.71
C LEU A 333 1.34 9.45 19.15
N LEU A 334 0.62 8.44 19.66
CA LEU A 334 0.73 7.04 19.23
C LEU A 334 -0.60 6.68 18.52
N PRO A 335 -0.80 7.13 17.27
CA PRO A 335 -2.00 6.83 16.52
C PRO A 335 -2.11 5.34 16.14
N CYS A 336 -3.34 4.90 15.92
CA CYS A 336 -3.63 3.64 15.26
C CYS A 336 -3.70 3.78 13.73
N PHE A 337 -4.11 4.94 13.20
CA PHE A 337 -4.52 5.06 11.80
C PHE A 337 -3.45 4.71 10.76
N GLY A 338 -2.19 5.10 11.03
CA GLY A 338 -1.09 4.94 10.09
C GLY A 338 -0.73 3.47 9.91
N ALA A 339 -0.51 2.78 11.04
CA ALA A 339 -0.17 1.36 11.10
C ALA A 339 -1.24 0.46 10.46
N LEU A 340 -2.52 0.81 10.64
CA LEU A 340 -3.66 0.07 10.06
C LEU A 340 -3.83 0.29 8.56
N THR A 341 -3.22 1.33 8.00
CA THR A 341 -3.31 1.62 6.56
C THR A 341 -2.25 0.85 5.79
N ASN A 342 -0.97 0.98 6.17
CA ASN A 342 0.14 0.15 5.67
C ASN A 342 1.36 0.31 6.61
N PRO A 343 1.68 -0.70 7.43
CA PRO A 343 2.71 -0.59 8.46
C PRO A 343 4.14 -0.42 7.91
N TYR A 344 4.37 -0.68 6.62
CA TYR A 344 5.72 -0.67 6.05
C TYR A 344 5.99 0.53 5.14
N PHE A 345 4.96 1.20 4.63
CA PHE A 345 5.15 2.19 3.57
C PHE A 345 5.96 3.42 4.02
N ALA A 346 5.73 3.95 5.22
CA ALA A 346 6.54 5.03 5.78
C ALA A 346 8.02 4.64 5.94
N LEU A 347 8.27 3.45 6.51
CA LEU A 347 9.62 2.89 6.64
C LEU A 347 10.28 2.74 5.26
N PHE A 348 9.59 2.10 4.31
CA PHE A 348 10.06 1.89 2.95
C PHE A 348 10.51 3.22 2.30
N ARG A 349 9.69 4.27 2.41
CA ARG A 349 10.03 5.59 1.88
C ARG A 349 11.29 6.15 2.55
N HIS A 350 11.36 6.06 3.88
CA HIS A 350 12.50 6.53 4.66
C HIS A 350 13.80 5.80 4.25
N LEU A 351 13.76 4.47 4.16
CA LEU A 351 14.94 3.68 3.79
C LEU A 351 15.44 4.04 2.39
N ARG A 352 14.53 4.17 1.43
CA ARG A 352 14.85 4.53 0.04
C ARG A 352 15.44 5.94 -0.09
N SER A 353 14.98 6.90 0.73
CA SER A 353 15.51 8.27 0.70
C SER A 353 16.83 8.41 1.46
N THR A 354 16.96 7.74 2.61
CA THR A 354 18.08 7.92 3.54
C THR A 354 19.27 7.03 3.17
N TYR A 355 19.01 5.77 2.79
CA TYR A 355 20.04 4.74 2.52
C TYR A 355 20.04 4.33 1.05
N ARG A 356 20.04 5.33 0.16
CA ARG A 356 19.81 5.12 -1.28
C ARG A 356 20.77 4.11 -1.93
N LYS A 357 22.06 4.15 -1.58
CA LYS A 357 23.08 3.25 -2.13
C LYS A 357 22.81 1.79 -1.76
N ASP A 358 22.52 1.55 -0.49
CA ASP A 358 22.24 0.21 0.03
C ASP A 358 20.93 -0.32 -0.57
N TRP A 359 19.92 0.55 -0.68
CA TRP A 359 18.67 0.26 -1.35
C TRP A 359 18.89 -0.22 -2.78
N ASP A 360 19.62 0.56 -3.58
CA ASP A 360 19.89 0.24 -4.99
C ASP A 360 20.69 -1.07 -5.12
N SER A 361 21.65 -1.36 -4.23
CA SER A 361 22.36 -2.65 -4.21
C SER A 361 21.44 -3.82 -3.85
N GLY A 362 20.46 -3.62 -2.96
CA GLY A 362 19.46 -4.62 -2.63
C GLY A 362 18.55 -4.97 -3.82
N VAL A 363 18.22 -3.98 -4.66
CA VAL A 363 17.40 -4.16 -5.86
C VAL A 363 18.01 -5.19 -6.81
N ASP A 364 19.34 -5.22 -6.94
CA ASP A 364 20.05 -6.17 -7.83
C ASP A 364 19.80 -7.65 -7.46
N ARG A 365 19.39 -7.93 -6.22
CA ARG A 365 19.11 -9.29 -5.74
C ARG A 365 17.68 -9.76 -6.01
N ARG A 366 16.79 -8.85 -6.40
CA ARG A 366 15.35 -9.13 -6.59
C ARG A 366 15.10 -10.20 -7.65
N GLU A 367 15.84 -10.20 -8.75
CA GLU A 367 15.61 -11.14 -9.85
C GLU A 367 15.76 -12.60 -9.41
N ALA A 368 16.80 -12.91 -8.64
CA ALA A 368 17.04 -14.26 -8.14
C ALA A 368 15.91 -14.74 -7.21
N VAL A 369 15.42 -13.85 -6.33
CA VAL A 369 14.27 -14.14 -5.48
C VAL A 369 13.01 -14.35 -6.30
N PHE A 370 12.76 -13.52 -7.31
CA PHE A 370 11.57 -13.64 -8.14
C PHE A 370 11.59 -14.94 -8.94
N ARG A 371 12.74 -15.36 -9.44
CA ARG A 371 12.91 -16.65 -10.11
C ARG A 371 12.65 -17.82 -9.17
N ALA A 372 13.10 -17.75 -7.91
CA ALA A 372 12.83 -18.77 -6.92
C ALA A 372 11.32 -18.86 -6.57
N ASP A 373 10.64 -17.71 -6.49
CA ASP A 373 9.18 -17.68 -6.29
C ASP A 373 8.42 -18.27 -7.48
N LEU A 374 8.89 -18.01 -8.71
CA LEU A 374 8.35 -18.63 -9.92
C LEU A 374 8.49 -20.15 -9.87
N ALA A 375 9.67 -20.67 -9.50
CA ALA A 375 9.89 -22.11 -9.34
C ALA A 375 9.00 -22.75 -8.26
N ARG A 376 8.65 -21.99 -7.21
CA ARG A 376 7.73 -22.46 -6.17
C ARG A 376 6.28 -22.53 -6.66
N ALA A 377 5.86 -21.55 -7.46
CA ALA A 377 4.50 -21.54 -8.02
C ALA A 377 4.30 -22.59 -9.11
N PHE A 378 5.35 -22.92 -9.86
CA PHE A 378 5.35 -23.96 -10.89
C PHE A 378 6.20 -25.15 -10.43
N PRO A 379 5.71 -25.99 -9.50
CA PRO A 379 6.49 -27.07 -8.92
C PRO A 379 6.59 -28.31 -9.83
N ALA A 380 7.63 -29.10 -9.58
CA ALA A 380 7.77 -30.45 -10.11
C ALA A 380 6.65 -31.38 -9.58
N PRO A 381 6.32 -32.49 -10.29
CA PRO A 381 6.96 -32.95 -11.52
C PRO A 381 6.40 -32.31 -12.80
N ARG A 382 5.25 -31.63 -12.73
CA ARG A 382 4.59 -31.07 -13.92
C ARG A 382 5.42 -29.96 -14.56
N PHE A 383 6.06 -29.11 -13.76
CA PHE A 383 6.85 -28.00 -14.28
C PHE A 383 8.34 -28.13 -13.94
N MET A 384 9.17 -27.58 -14.82
CA MET A 384 10.58 -27.33 -14.59
C MET A 384 10.88 -25.83 -14.74
N VAL A 385 11.43 -25.23 -13.68
CA VAL A 385 11.89 -23.83 -13.68
C VAL A 385 13.35 -23.79 -13.21
N PRO A 386 14.32 -23.69 -14.13
CA PRO A 386 15.72 -23.55 -13.75
C PRO A 386 15.97 -22.29 -12.93
N LEU A 387 16.77 -22.39 -11.86
CA LEU A 387 17.08 -21.26 -10.96
C LEU A 387 18.19 -20.32 -11.50
N ARG A 388 18.33 -20.23 -12.82
CA ARG A 388 19.28 -19.34 -13.51
C ARG A 388 18.65 -18.67 -14.72
N GLY A 389 19.17 -17.50 -15.08
CA GLY A 389 18.88 -16.85 -16.36
C GLY A 389 19.76 -17.41 -17.49
N TYR A 390 19.44 -17.04 -18.73
CA TYR A 390 20.11 -17.49 -19.93
C TYR A 390 20.54 -16.32 -20.79
N ARG A 391 21.81 -16.28 -21.21
CA ARG A 391 22.30 -15.28 -22.17
C ARG A 391 22.13 -15.82 -23.57
N LEU A 392 21.57 -14.99 -24.45
CA LEU A 392 21.37 -15.30 -25.85
C LEU A 392 22.41 -14.57 -26.69
N TYR A 393 22.90 -15.25 -27.72
CA TYR A 393 23.94 -14.74 -28.61
C TYR A 393 23.44 -14.74 -30.05
N ARG A 394 23.95 -13.79 -30.84
CA ARG A 394 23.80 -13.80 -32.30
C ARG A 394 24.73 -14.84 -32.92
N LEU A 395 24.54 -15.11 -34.21
CA LEU A 395 25.41 -16.02 -34.98
C LEU A 395 26.88 -15.57 -35.00
N ASP A 396 27.14 -14.27 -34.87
CA ASP A 396 28.50 -13.71 -34.78
C ASP A 396 29.14 -13.84 -33.38
N GLY A 397 28.44 -14.45 -32.41
CA GLY A 397 28.90 -14.63 -31.03
C GLY A 397 28.70 -13.41 -30.14
N SER A 398 28.20 -12.28 -30.65
CA SER A 398 27.86 -11.12 -29.81
C SER A 398 26.62 -11.39 -28.95
N MET A 399 26.61 -10.85 -27.73
CA MET A 399 25.45 -10.94 -26.84
C MET A 399 24.27 -10.18 -27.46
N LEU A 400 23.11 -10.85 -27.58
CA LEU A 400 21.88 -10.26 -28.08
C LEU A 400 21.06 -9.66 -26.93
N THR A 401 20.71 -10.51 -25.97
CA THR A 401 19.91 -10.19 -24.78
C THR A 401 19.99 -11.36 -23.80
N ASP A 402 19.39 -11.25 -22.63
CA ASP A 402 19.15 -12.31 -21.68
C ASP A 402 17.67 -12.71 -21.58
N VAL A 403 17.44 -13.89 -21.00
CA VAL A 403 16.14 -14.42 -20.56
C VAL A 403 16.25 -14.65 -19.07
N ASP A 404 15.46 -13.92 -18.29
CA ASP A 404 15.55 -13.96 -16.82
C ASP A 404 15.08 -15.31 -16.26
N ALA A 405 14.07 -15.93 -16.88
CA ALA A 405 13.55 -17.23 -16.47
C ALA A 405 12.98 -18.04 -17.64
N VAL A 406 12.99 -19.36 -17.48
CA VAL A 406 12.35 -20.32 -18.39
C VAL A 406 11.41 -21.20 -17.58
N ILE A 407 10.19 -21.39 -18.07
CA ILE A 407 9.22 -22.33 -17.49
C ILE A 407 8.93 -23.39 -18.54
N VAL A 408 9.08 -24.66 -18.19
CA VAL A 408 8.74 -25.79 -19.05
C VAL A 408 7.61 -26.58 -18.41
N ASP A 409 6.54 -26.79 -19.15
CA ASP A 409 5.52 -27.78 -18.80
C ASP A 409 5.96 -29.14 -19.35
N MET A 410 6.27 -30.06 -18.45
CA MET A 410 6.82 -31.39 -18.74
C MET A 410 5.77 -32.32 -19.37
N GLU A 411 4.48 -32.01 -19.23
CA GLU A 411 3.39 -32.82 -19.79
C GLU A 411 3.07 -32.40 -21.23
N THR A 412 3.00 -31.10 -21.49
CA THR A 412 2.64 -30.56 -22.81
C THR A 412 3.83 -30.23 -23.71
N GLY A 413 5.02 -30.06 -23.13
CA GLY A 413 6.20 -29.55 -23.81
C GLY A 413 6.11 -28.06 -24.14
N SER A 414 5.15 -27.33 -23.56
CA SER A 414 5.05 -25.87 -23.70
C SER A 414 6.20 -25.20 -22.95
N VAL A 415 6.82 -24.20 -23.59
CA VAL A 415 7.95 -23.45 -23.04
C VAL A 415 7.60 -21.97 -22.98
N VAL A 416 7.86 -21.34 -21.85
CA VAL A 416 7.80 -19.89 -21.67
C VAL A 416 9.21 -19.35 -21.51
N LEU A 417 9.56 -18.34 -22.31
CA LEU A 417 10.70 -17.46 -22.07
C LEU A 417 10.19 -16.19 -21.38
N ALA A 418 10.75 -15.87 -20.22
CA ALA A 418 10.25 -14.77 -19.39
C ALA A 418 11.30 -13.71 -19.10
N GLN A 419 10.89 -12.45 -19.22
CA GLN A 419 11.54 -11.30 -18.59
C GLN A 419 10.80 -10.99 -17.28
N LEU A 420 11.55 -10.90 -16.19
CA LEU A 420 11.06 -10.55 -14.86
C LEU A 420 11.31 -9.05 -14.60
N LYS A 421 10.29 -8.35 -14.09
CA LYS A 421 10.37 -6.92 -13.74
C LYS A 421 9.89 -6.68 -12.32
N TRP A 422 10.83 -6.46 -11.41
CA TRP A 422 10.55 -6.11 -10.02
C TRP A 422 10.77 -4.62 -9.76
N HIS A 423 9.81 -3.83 -10.22
CA HIS A 423 9.78 -2.40 -9.96
C HIS A 423 9.32 -2.12 -8.52
N ASP A 424 9.68 -0.98 -7.94
CA ASP A 424 9.21 -0.62 -6.61
C ASP A 424 7.69 -0.41 -6.57
N VAL A 425 7.08 -0.73 -5.43
CA VAL A 425 5.68 -0.39 -5.13
C VAL A 425 5.50 1.12 -5.24
N PHE A 426 4.36 1.53 -5.80
CA PHE A 426 3.92 2.91 -5.85
C PHE A 426 2.53 2.97 -5.24
N GLY A 427 2.31 3.94 -4.35
CA GLY A 427 0.99 4.23 -3.81
C GLY A 427 0.20 5.11 -4.78
N PHE A 428 -0.39 6.18 -4.27
CA PHE A 428 -1.21 7.10 -5.06
C PHE A 428 -0.42 8.10 -5.92
N SER A 429 0.91 8.07 -5.87
CA SER A 429 1.80 8.95 -6.64
C SER A 429 1.68 8.73 -8.14
N LEU A 430 1.16 9.74 -8.84
CA LEU A 430 1.01 9.69 -10.30
C LEU A 430 2.35 9.71 -11.04
N ALA A 431 3.34 10.41 -10.50
CA ALA A 431 4.68 10.47 -11.08
C ALA A 431 5.40 9.12 -10.97
N GLU A 432 5.26 8.44 -9.82
CA GLU A 432 5.80 7.09 -9.65
C GLU A 432 5.06 6.11 -10.56
N ARG A 433 3.73 6.16 -10.60
CA ARG A 433 2.91 5.36 -11.53
C ARG A 433 3.40 5.49 -12.98
N GLU A 434 3.57 6.71 -13.48
CA GLU A 434 4.03 6.95 -14.84
C GLU A 434 5.47 6.50 -15.06
N SER A 435 6.33 6.60 -14.05
CA SER A 435 7.68 6.03 -14.10
C SER A 435 7.64 4.50 -14.24
N ARG A 436 6.78 3.81 -13.49
CA ARG A 436 6.63 2.33 -13.59
C ARG A 436 6.05 1.92 -14.94
N ARG A 437 5.03 2.63 -15.45
CA ARG A 437 4.47 2.40 -16.79
C ARG A 437 5.53 2.53 -17.89
N ARG A 438 6.33 3.60 -17.88
CA ARG A 438 7.40 3.78 -18.87
C ARG A 438 8.51 2.75 -18.74
N ASN A 439 8.87 2.37 -17.51
CA ASN A 439 9.93 1.39 -17.28
C ASN A 439 9.52 -0.03 -17.68
N ILE A 440 8.26 -0.45 -17.45
CA ILE A 440 7.79 -1.75 -17.93
C ILE A 440 7.78 -1.77 -19.48
N GLY A 441 7.36 -0.69 -20.13
CA GLY A 441 7.33 -0.58 -21.60
C GLY A 441 8.69 -0.74 -22.29
N LYS A 442 9.81 -0.54 -21.59
CA LYS A 442 11.15 -0.85 -22.13
C LYS A 442 11.33 -2.32 -22.49
N ALA A 443 10.53 -3.22 -21.92
CA ALA A 443 10.55 -4.63 -22.27
C ALA A 443 10.10 -4.91 -23.72
N ASN A 444 9.48 -3.95 -24.42
CA ASN A 444 9.23 -4.10 -25.86
C ASN A 444 10.51 -4.36 -26.67
N GLU A 445 11.63 -3.71 -26.31
CA GLU A 445 12.92 -3.97 -26.97
C GLU A 445 13.41 -5.40 -26.73
N TRP A 446 13.13 -5.94 -25.55
CA TRP A 446 13.41 -7.34 -25.24
C TRP A 446 12.52 -8.27 -26.06
N VAL A 447 11.21 -8.00 -26.14
CA VAL A 447 10.27 -8.80 -26.94
C VAL A 447 10.71 -8.85 -28.40
N GLU A 448 11.09 -7.72 -29.00
CA GLU A 448 11.59 -7.68 -30.37
C GLU A 448 12.84 -8.55 -30.54
N ARG A 449 13.84 -8.41 -29.66
CA ARG A 449 15.08 -9.19 -29.74
C ARG A 449 14.85 -10.68 -29.56
N ILE A 450 14.00 -11.09 -28.62
CA ILE A 450 13.66 -12.50 -28.41
C ILE A 450 12.86 -13.05 -29.58
N TRP A 451 11.89 -12.30 -30.08
CA TRP A 451 11.09 -12.74 -31.23
C TRP A 451 11.95 -12.99 -32.46
N SER A 452 12.84 -12.03 -32.80
CA SER A 452 13.80 -12.20 -33.89
C SER A 452 14.81 -13.31 -33.63
N TRP A 453 15.16 -13.57 -32.37
CA TRP A 453 16.01 -14.70 -32.04
C TRP A 453 15.27 -16.01 -32.27
N VAL A 454 14.07 -16.19 -31.71
CA VAL A 454 13.26 -17.41 -31.85
C VAL A 454 13.08 -17.78 -33.31
N ASP A 455 12.76 -16.81 -34.18
CA ASP A 455 12.73 -16.95 -35.64
C ASP A 455 12.00 -18.22 -36.15
N GLY A 456 10.83 -18.49 -35.57
CA GLY A 456 10.00 -19.65 -35.94
C GLY A 456 10.45 -21.00 -35.39
N ARG A 457 11.55 -21.06 -34.62
CA ARG A 457 12.01 -22.29 -33.96
C ARG A 457 10.99 -22.84 -32.96
N THR A 458 10.95 -24.16 -32.84
CA THR A 458 10.06 -24.86 -31.92
C THR A 458 10.59 -24.82 -30.49
N SER A 459 9.71 -25.06 -29.51
CA SER A 459 10.09 -25.16 -28.10
C SER A 459 11.18 -26.22 -27.89
N ALA A 460 11.13 -27.35 -28.61
CA ALA A 460 12.17 -28.39 -28.56
C ALA A 460 13.54 -27.90 -29.04
N GLU A 461 13.59 -27.11 -30.12
CA GLU A 461 14.82 -26.53 -30.65
C GLU A 461 15.40 -25.49 -29.69
N ILE A 462 14.54 -24.66 -29.10
CA ILE A 462 14.94 -23.64 -28.12
C ILE A 462 15.52 -24.28 -26.86
N LEU A 463 14.90 -25.33 -26.32
CA LEU A 463 15.44 -26.05 -25.16
C LEU A 463 16.82 -26.64 -25.45
N ARG A 464 17.03 -27.19 -26.65
CA ARG A 464 18.33 -27.72 -27.08
C ARG A 464 19.40 -26.63 -27.14
N GLU A 465 19.06 -25.47 -27.69
CA GLU A 465 19.95 -24.30 -27.76
C GLU A 465 20.33 -23.78 -26.36
N LEU A 466 19.35 -23.75 -25.45
CA LEU A 466 19.56 -23.35 -24.05
C LEU A 466 20.21 -24.45 -23.19
N ARG A 467 20.42 -25.64 -23.74
CA ARG A 467 20.94 -26.84 -23.05
C ARG A 467 20.11 -27.20 -21.82
N ILE A 468 18.79 -27.20 -21.99
CA ILE A 468 17.81 -27.63 -20.99
C ILE A 468 17.31 -29.02 -21.39
N GLU A 469 17.50 -30.00 -20.51
CA GLU A 469 17.06 -31.38 -20.72
C GLU A 469 15.60 -31.54 -20.27
N ALA A 470 14.66 -31.23 -21.17
CA ALA A 470 13.22 -31.34 -20.94
C ALA A 470 12.48 -31.65 -22.27
N PRO A 471 11.27 -32.24 -22.23
CA PRO A 471 10.45 -32.38 -23.42
C PRO A 471 10.03 -30.99 -23.92
N GLY A 472 10.14 -30.77 -25.23
CA GLY A 472 9.65 -29.58 -25.89
C GLY A 472 8.67 -29.96 -26.99
N SER A 473 7.66 -29.12 -27.20
CA SER A 473 6.67 -29.29 -28.27
C SER A 473 7.16 -28.72 -29.61
N ASP A 474 6.45 -29.05 -30.69
CA ASP A 474 6.66 -28.49 -32.03
C ASP A 474 6.09 -27.05 -32.18
N ARG A 475 5.50 -26.50 -31.11
CA ARG A 475 4.99 -25.12 -31.08
C ARG A 475 6.11 -24.14 -30.68
N PRO A 476 6.12 -22.90 -31.18
CA PRO A 476 7.07 -21.88 -30.74
C PRO A 476 6.89 -21.57 -29.24
N PRO A 477 7.93 -21.13 -28.53
CA PRO A 477 7.82 -20.76 -27.13
C PRO A 477 6.91 -19.52 -26.95
N LEU A 478 6.25 -19.46 -25.80
CA LEU A 478 5.50 -18.30 -25.33
C LEU A 478 6.45 -17.26 -24.74
N LEU A 479 6.13 -15.97 -24.91
CA LEU A 479 6.94 -14.87 -24.37
C LEU A 479 6.20 -14.14 -23.26
N TYR A 480 6.72 -14.16 -22.04
CA TYR A 480 6.13 -13.47 -20.88
C TYR A 480 6.98 -12.28 -20.43
N VAL A 481 6.31 -11.16 -20.18
CA VAL A 481 6.85 -10.07 -19.38
C VAL A 481 6.10 -10.07 -18.05
N ILE A 482 6.77 -10.55 -17.00
CA ILE A 482 6.16 -10.76 -15.69
C ILE A 482 6.60 -9.63 -14.77
N ALA A 483 5.65 -8.80 -14.33
CA ALA A 483 5.91 -7.79 -13.32
C ALA A 483 5.61 -8.33 -11.92
N ARG A 484 6.43 -8.01 -10.91
CA ARG A 484 6.13 -8.39 -9.52
C ARG A 484 4.81 -7.80 -9.03
N TYR A 485 4.53 -6.56 -9.43
CA TYR A 485 3.29 -5.84 -9.11
C TYR A 485 2.49 -5.58 -10.40
N ALA A 486 2.36 -4.31 -10.83
CA ALA A 486 1.57 -3.96 -12.01
C ALA A 486 2.35 -4.14 -13.32
N ALA A 487 1.89 -5.06 -14.18
CA ALA A 487 2.40 -5.20 -15.55
C ALA A 487 1.67 -4.30 -16.56
N ARG A 488 0.43 -3.91 -16.24
CA ARG A 488 -0.48 -3.18 -17.13
C ARG A 488 -1.06 -1.98 -16.40
N PHE A 489 -1.27 -0.90 -17.13
CA PHE A 489 -1.74 0.39 -16.60
C PHE A 489 -2.83 0.95 -17.49
N ALA A 490 -3.83 1.63 -16.92
CA ALA A 490 -4.77 2.41 -17.72
C ALA A 490 -4.02 3.44 -18.57
N GLY A 491 -4.49 3.60 -19.82
CA GLY A 491 -3.92 4.47 -20.84
C GLY A 491 -2.74 3.87 -21.61
N ASP A 492 -2.21 2.70 -21.20
CA ASP A 492 -1.14 2.05 -21.94
C ASP A 492 -1.68 1.29 -23.16
N ARG A 493 -1.13 1.58 -24.33
CA ARG A 493 -1.44 0.90 -25.60
C ARG A 493 -0.18 0.48 -26.35
N GLY A 494 1.00 0.70 -25.75
CA GLY A 494 2.28 0.51 -26.41
C GLY A 494 2.91 -0.86 -26.20
N GLN A 495 2.27 -1.76 -25.46
CA GLN A 495 2.81 -3.08 -25.14
C GLN A 495 2.78 -3.99 -26.37
N ASP A 496 3.89 -4.67 -26.62
CA ASP A 496 4.05 -5.59 -27.75
C ASP A 496 3.13 -6.81 -27.61
N GLN A 497 2.27 -7.04 -28.60
CA GLN A 497 1.26 -8.11 -28.59
C GLN A 497 1.84 -9.52 -28.79
N ARG A 498 3.11 -9.63 -29.19
CA ARG A 498 3.80 -10.93 -29.31
C ARG A 498 4.16 -11.53 -27.95
N ALA A 499 4.06 -10.75 -26.87
CA ALA A 499 4.28 -11.19 -25.51
C ALA A 499 3.04 -10.98 -24.64
N SER A 500 2.89 -11.81 -23.61
CA SER A 500 1.88 -11.62 -22.56
C SER A 500 2.46 -10.84 -21.40
N TRP A 501 1.77 -9.77 -20.98
CA TRP A 501 2.21 -8.85 -19.94
C TRP A 501 1.42 -9.10 -18.65
N LEU A 502 2.06 -9.72 -17.66
CA LEU A 502 1.35 -10.39 -16.57
C LEU A 502 1.84 -9.88 -15.20
N GLY A 503 0.91 -9.53 -14.30
CA GLY A 503 1.23 -9.29 -12.90
C GLY A 503 1.39 -10.60 -12.13
N TRP A 504 2.39 -10.70 -11.26
CA TRP A 504 2.68 -11.91 -10.49
C TRP A 504 1.48 -12.41 -9.67
N GLN A 505 0.77 -11.49 -9.03
CA GLN A 505 -0.40 -11.82 -8.20
C GLN A 505 -1.57 -12.32 -9.04
N GLU A 506 -1.71 -11.81 -10.27
CA GLU A 506 -2.71 -12.27 -11.23
C GLU A 506 -2.36 -13.67 -11.75
N ILE A 507 -1.07 -13.99 -11.94
CA ILE A 507 -0.61 -15.35 -12.29
C ILE A 507 -1.01 -16.34 -11.20
N LEU A 508 -0.66 -16.04 -9.94
CA LEU A 508 -1.01 -16.92 -8.82
C LEU A 508 -2.53 -17.11 -8.70
N HIS A 509 -3.29 -16.03 -8.86
CA HIS A 509 -4.75 -16.11 -8.87
C HIS A 509 -5.29 -17.00 -10.01
N ALA A 510 -4.72 -16.90 -11.22
CA ALA A 510 -5.13 -17.74 -12.34
C ALA A 510 -4.78 -19.22 -12.12
N MET A 511 -3.66 -19.51 -11.44
CA MET A 511 -3.24 -20.87 -11.12
C MET A 511 -4.10 -21.55 -10.05
N ASP A 512 -4.76 -20.78 -9.19
CA ASP A 512 -5.73 -21.29 -8.20
C ASP A 512 -7.08 -21.69 -8.83
N SER A 513 -7.25 -21.52 -10.16
CA SER A 513 -8.49 -21.88 -10.85
C SER A 513 -8.48 -23.34 -11.31
N ASP A 514 -9.54 -24.08 -10.96
CA ASP A 514 -9.76 -25.47 -11.38
C ASP A 514 -9.87 -25.66 -12.91
N ALA A 515 -9.91 -24.58 -13.70
CA ALA A 515 -10.05 -24.64 -15.16
C ALA A 515 -8.73 -24.90 -15.93
N MET A 516 -7.61 -25.06 -15.24
CA MET A 516 -6.25 -25.20 -15.81
C MET A 516 -5.90 -26.67 -16.16
N ASP A 517 -6.63 -27.29 -17.09
CA ASP A 517 -6.46 -28.74 -17.34
C ASP A 517 -5.34 -29.08 -18.34
N ILE A 518 -5.39 -28.53 -19.56
CA ILE A 518 -4.61 -29.10 -20.68
C ILE A 518 -3.23 -28.45 -20.86
N ASP A 519 -3.15 -27.13 -21.00
CA ASP A 519 -1.89 -26.39 -21.23
C ASP A 519 -1.90 -25.11 -20.38
N PRO A 520 -1.60 -25.21 -19.07
CA PRO A 520 -1.74 -24.11 -18.13
C PRO A 520 -0.95 -22.89 -18.55
N LEU A 521 0.27 -23.10 -19.08
CA LEU A 521 1.10 -22.01 -19.56
C LEU A 521 0.35 -21.21 -20.61
N SER A 522 -0.22 -21.83 -21.66
CA SER A 522 -0.99 -21.09 -22.67
C SER A 522 -2.28 -20.42 -22.16
N GLN A 523 -2.86 -20.91 -21.07
CA GLN A 523 -4.17 -20.47 -20.57
C GLN A 523 -4.10 -19.30 -19.58
N ILE A 524 -2.98 -19.14 -18.86
CA ILE A 524 -2.79 -18.09 -17.84
C ILE A 524 -3.09 -16.68 -18.39
N PRO A 525 -2.56 -16.26 -19.56
CA PRO A 525 -2.85 -14.93 -20.09
C PRO A 525 -4.35 -14.70 -20.33
N THR A 526 -5.03 -15.70 -20.88
CA THR A 526 -6.48 -15.65 -21.13
C THR A 526 -7.27 -15.54 -19.84
N ALA A 527 -6.94 -16.34 -18.82
CA ALA A 527 -7.60 -16.29 -17.51
C ALA A 527 -7.48 -14.89 -16.89
N ILE A 528 -6.30 -14.27 -16.98
CA ILE A 528 -6.07 -12.94 -16.44
C ILE A 528 -6.80 -11.85 -17.26
N HIS A 529 -6.84 -11.97 -18.58
CA HIS A 529 -7.64 -11.06 -19.41
C HIS A 529 -9.13 -11.15 -19.11
N ASN A 530 -9.64 -12.36 -18.86
CA ASN A 530 -11.03 -12.57 -18.44
C ASN A 530 -11.30 -11.93 -17.07
N LEU A 531 -10.37 -12.03 -16.12
CA LEU A 531 -10.47 -11.33 -14.83
C LEU A 531 -10.51 -9.81 -15.03
N GLN A 532 -9.64 -9.26 -15.88
CA GLN A 532 -9.64 -7.82 -16.18
C GLN A 532 -10.95 -7.35 -16.81
N ALA A 533 -11.51 -8.12 -17.74
CA ALA A 533 -12.77 -7.79 -18.41
C ALA A 533 -13.94 -7.64 -17.42
N GLN A 534 -13.90 -8.30 -16.26
CA GLN A 534 -14.92 -8.13 -15.20
C GLN A 534 -14.94 -6.71 -14.62
N PHE A 535 -13.82 -5.99 -14.71
CA PHE A 535 -13.67 -4.62 -14.24
C PHE A 535 -13.90 -3.56 -15.32
N GLU A 536 -14.18 -3.99 -16.55
CA GLU A 536 -14.54 -3.09 -17.64
C GLU A 536 -16.03 -2.75 -17.53
N SER A 537 -16.33 -1.50 -17.15
CA SER A 537 -17.69 -1.02 -17.08
C SER A 537 -17.93 0.16 -18.02
N PRO A 538 -18.98 0.10 -18.86
CA PRO A 538 -19.44 1.26 -19.62
C PRO A 538 -20.20 2.26 -18.73
N ALA A 539 -20.62 1.87 -17.53
CA ALA A 539 -21.41 2.71 -16.64
C ALA A 539 -20.56 3.83 -16.06
N THR A 540 -21.02 5.06 -16.27
CA THR A 540 -20.44 6.26 -15.65
C THR A 540 -21.27 6.62 -14.44
N THR A 541 -20.61 6.76 -13.29
CA THR A 541 -21.21 7.30 -12.08
C THR A 541 -20.86 8.78 -11.99
N GLU A 542 -21.88 9.60 -11.77
CA GLU A 542 -21.73 11.01 -11.48
C GLU A 542 -21.81 11.26 -9.97
N MET A 543 -20.89 12.07 -9.45
CA MET A 543 -20.82 12.48 -8.06
C MET A 543 -20.67 13.99 -7.99
N GLU A 544 -21.42 14.64 -7.11
CA GLU A 544 -21.30 16.07 -6.88
C GLU A 544 -20.63 16.36 -5.54
N PHE A 545 -19.72 17.33 -5.56
CA PHE A 545 -19.02 17.84 -4.38
C PHE A 545 -19.23 19.34 -4.29
N GLN A 546 -19.56 19.82 -3.09
CA GLN A 546 -19.82 21.24 -2.84
C GLN A 546 -18.88 21.75 -1.75
N PHE A 547 -18.15 22.80 -2.09
CA PHE A 547 -17.26 23.54 -1.20
C PHE A 547 -17.65 25.02 -1.22
N ARG A 548 -17.01 25.81 -0.34
CA ARG A 548 -17.25 27.26 -0.30
C ARG A 548 -16.78 27.90 -1.60
N GLY A 549 -17.73 28.38 -2.41
CA GLY A 549 -17.45 29.05 -3.68
C GLY A 549 -16.96 28.13 -4.80
N LEU A 550 -17.08 26.80 -4.63
CA LEU A 550 -16.67 25.83 -5.65
C LEU A 550 -17.59 24.59 -5.63
N ARG A 551 -18.17 24.27 -6.78
CA ARG A 551 -18.87 23.02 -7.08
C ARG A 551 -18.01 22.17 -8.02
N VAL A 552 -17.94 20.88 -7.77
CA VAL A 552 -17.22 19.93 -8.62
C VAL A 552 -18.12 18.76 -8.96
N THR A 553 -18.33 18.52 -10.25
CA THR A 553 -18.99 17.31 -10.75
C THR A 553 -17.93 16.33 -11.21
N LEU A 554 -17.90 15.15 -10.61
CA LEU A 554 -16.99 14.07 -10.99
C LEU A 554 -17.77 12.99 -11.74
N GLN A 555 -17.27 12.62 -12.92
CA GLN A 555 -17.76 11.50 -13.70
C GLN A 555 -16.66 10.44 -13.77
N ILE A 556 -16.93 9.25 -13.23
CA ILE A 556 -16.00 8.11 -13.23
C ILE A 556 -16.66 6.86 -13.79
N ARG A 557 -15.91 6.07 -14.53
CA ARG A 557 -16.35 4.72 -14.91
C ARG A 557 -16.10 3.78 -13.74
N VAL A 558 -17.17 3.21 -13.18
CA VAL A 558 -17.09 2.31 -12.01
C VAL A 558 -17.47 0.91 -12.45
N SER A 559 -16.59 -0.05 -12.17
CA SER A 559 -16.98 -1.46 -12.22
C SER A 559 -18.04 -1.73 -11.15
N HIS A 560 -19.08 -2.50 -11.48
CA HIS A 560 -19.88 -3.09 -10.43
C HIS A 560 -18.99 -4.11 -9.71
N ASP A 561 -18.81 -3.95 -8.39
CA ASP A 561 -18.26 -5.02 -7.55
C ASP A 561 -19.21 -6.22 -7.70
N GLN A 562 -18.71 -7.32 -8.27
CA GLN A 562 -19.30 -8.63 -8.06
C GLN A 562 -18.42 -9.36 -7.04
N ASP A 563 -19.00 -9.49 -5.84
CA ASP A 563 -18.68 -10.35 -4.69
C ASP A 563 -17.21 -10.74 -4.40
#